data_AF-A0A7D5UMF0-F1
#
_entry.id   AF-A0A7D5UMF0-F1
#
_cell.length_a   1.000
_cell.length_b   1.000
_cell.length_c   1.000
_cell.angle_alpha   90.00
_cell.angle_beta   90.00
_cell.angle_gamma   90.00
#
_symmetry.space_group_name_H-M   'P 1'
#
loop_
_entity.id
_entity.type
_entity.pdbx_description
1 polymer ?
#
loop_
_entity_poly.entity_id
_entity_poly.type
_entity_poly.pdbx_seq_one_letter_code
_entity_poly.pdbx_strand_id
1 'polypeptide(L)'
;DAVQLEERSLNACPHLKMEAVPLQLEHRQDVIDIIVSSFYNKADLEQWLKPGVLRTDYSDILNDIWSVLVDCELSFVIYDRNTERIIGTALNFDARCEPEVDIKSKLLIIFEFLEFCEGPIRDNYLPKGLNQI
;
A
#
# COMPACT_ATOMS: atom_id res chain seq x y z
N ASP A 1 17.26 26.55 -31.21
CA ASP A 1 18.04 25.73 -30.27
C ASP A 1 17.24 25.48 -29.01
N ALA A 2 16.49 24.39 -29.00
CA ALA A 2 15.75 23.94 -27.82
C ALA A 2 16.70 23.09 -26.97
N VAL A 3 17.08 23.61 -25.81
CA VAL A 3 17.84 22.86 -24.80
C VAL A 3 16.89 21.81 -24.24
N GLN A 4 17.03 20.56 -24.69
CA GLN A 4 16.49 19.41 -23.99
C GLN A 4 17.25 19.29 -22.67
N LEU A 5 16.65 19.78 -21.60
CA LEU A 5 17.05 19.44 -20.24
C LEU A 5 16.66 17.97 -20.03
N GLU A 6 17.58 17.06 -20.30
CA GLU A 6 17.50 15.70 -19.74
C GLU A 6 17.61 15.85 -18.22
N GLU A 7 16.47 15.82 -17.52
CA GLU A 7 16.46 15.55 -16.08
C GLU A 7 17.04 14.14 -15.87
N ARG A 8 18.35 14.07 -15.62
CA ARG A 8 18.95 12.87 -15.03
C ARG A 8 18.39 12.70 -13.63
N SER A 9 17.26 12.02 -13.52
CA SER A 9 16.80 11.44 -12.27
C SER A 9 17.92 10.54 -11.76
N LEU A 10 18.62 10.98 -10.72
CA LEU A 10 19.57 10.15 -10.00
C LEU A 10 18.76 9.05 -9.32
N ASN A 11 18.70 7.87 -9.95
CA ASN A 11 18.10 6.69 -9.34
C ASN A 11 18.84 6.42 -8.02
N ALA A 12 18.12 6.49 -6.90
CA ALA A 12 18.66 6.25 -5.56
C ALA A 12 19.28 4.85 -5.41
N CYS A 13 18.87 3.91 -6.27
CA CYS A 13 19.41 2.56 -6.34
C CYS A 13 19.84 2.26 -7.80
N PRO A 14 20.99 2.78 -8.26
CA PRO A 14 21.40 2.68 -9.67
C PRO A 14 21.72 1.25 -10.11
N HIS A 15 21.85 0.31 -9.18
CA HIS A 15 22.03 -1.11 -9.45
C HIS A 15 20.71 -1.85 -9.72
N LEU A 16 19.55 -1.26 -9.37
CA LEU A 16 18.24 -1.83 -9.62
C LEU A 16 17.67 -1.31 -10.94
N LYS A 17 17.09 -2.22 -11.73
CA LYS A 17 16.31 -1.86 -12.92
C LYS A 17 14.83 -1.97 -12.57
N MET A 18 14.30 -0.91 -11.98
CA MET A 18 12.94 -0.91 -11.45
C MET A 18 11.91 -0.62 -12.54
N GLU A 19 10.83 -1.41 -12.55
CA GLU A 19 9.65 -1.15 -13.38
C GLU A 19 8.38 -1.26 -12.53
N ALA A 20 7.51 -0.26 -12.61
CA ALA A 20 6.20 -0.30 -12.01
C ALA A 20 5.21 -1.03 -12.93
N VAL A 21 4.56 -2.05 -12.41
CA VAL A 21 3.56 -2.86 -13.14
C VAL A 21 2.24 -2.80 -12.37
N PRO A 22 1.09 -2.55 -13.03
CA PRO A 22 -0.21 -2.58 -12.38
C PRO A 22 -0.42 -3.86 -11.55
N LEU A 23 -1.12 -3.73 -10.42
CA LEU A 23 -1.43 -4.87 -9.56
C LEU A 23 -2.30 -5.89 -10.32
N GLN A 24 -2.00 -7.17 -10.15
CA GLN A 24 -2.74 -8.28 -10.78
C GLN A 24 -3.04 -9.34 -9.74
N LEU A 25 -4.07 -10.17 -10.00
CA LEU A 25 -4.51 -11.20 -9.06
C LEU A 25 -3.38 -12.17 -8.64
N GLU A 26 -2.46 -12.48 -9.54
CA GLU A 26 -1.33 -13.37 -9.32
C GLU A 26 -0.25 -12.81 -8.39
N HIS A 27 -0.17 -11.49 -8.22
CA HIS A 27 0.82 -10.85 -7.33
C HIS A 27 0.52 -11.02 -5.83
N ARG A 28 -0.60 -11.68 -5.47
CA ARG A 28 -1.13 -11.73 -4.10
C ARG A 28 -0.12 -12.18 -3.05
N GLN A 29 0.53 -13.31 -3.29
CA GLN A 29 1.41 -13.88 -2.29
C GLN A 29 2.66 -13.02 -2.09
N ASP A 30 3.27 -12.53 -3.18
CA ASP A 30 4.45 -11.67 -3.11
C ASP A 30 4.15 -10.36 -2.37
N VAL A 31 2.97 -9.76 -2.62
CA VAL A 31 2.55 -8.54 -1.93
C VAL A 31 2.27 -8.78 -0.46
N ILE A 32 1.58 -9.87 -0.10
CA ILE A 32 1.36 -10.25 1.31
C ILE A 32 2.71 -10.42 2.02
N ASP A 33 3.67 -11.09 1.40
CA ASP A 33 4.98 -11.33 2.01
C ASP A 33 5.76 -10.02 2.23
N ILE A 34 5.70 -9.09 1.26
CA ILE A 34 6.29 -7.76 1.38
C ILE A 34 5.64 -6.97 2.52
N ILE A 35 4.31 -6.90 2.57
CA ILE A 35 3.58 -6.15 3.61
C ILE A 35 3.83 -6.75 4.99
N VAL A 36 3.67 -8.06 5.16
CA VAL A 36 3.95 -8.73 6.44
C VAL A 36 5.39 -8.51 6.87
N SER A 37 6.37 -8.62 5.96
CA SER A 37 7.78 -8.37 6.28
C SER A 37 8.07 -6.90 6.64
N SER A 38 7.31 -5.97 6.07
CA SER A 38 7.49 -4.52 6.26
C SER A 38 6.86 -4.03 7.56
N PHE A 39 5.70 -4.56 7.94
CA PHE A 39 4.94 -4.05 9.08
C PHE A 39 5.04 -4.94 10.34
N TYR A 40 5.08 -6.26 10.20
CA TYR A 40 5.14 -7.14 11.36
C TYR A 40 6.44 -6.94 12.15
N ASN A 41 6.29 -6.54 13.42
CA ASN A 41 7.38 -6.18 14.34
C ASN A 41 8.25 -4.97 13.97
N LYS A 42 8.01 -4.33 12.82
CA LYS A 42 8.80 -3.19 12.34
C LYS A 42 7.98 -1.89 12.30
N ALA A 43 6.65 -1.99 12.24
CA ALA A 43 5.80 -0.82 12.19
C ALA A 43 5.71 -0.11 13.55
N ASP A 44 5.74 1.22 13.47
CA ASP A 44 5.94 2.10 14.60
C ASP A 44 4.78 2.15 15.59
N LEU A 45 3.55 1.86 15.15
CA LEU A 45 2.36 1.88 16.00
C LEU A 45 2.10 0.50 16.64
N GLU A 46 2.26 -0.56 15.86
CA GLU A 46 1.91 -1.93 16.19
C GLU A 46 2.84 -2.53 17.24
N GLN A 47 4.07 -1.99 17.37
CA GLN A 47 4.95 -2.33 18.47
C GLN A 47 4.35 -2.00 19.85
N TRP A 48 3.47 -1.00 19.95
CA TRP A 48 2.81 -0.59 21.20
C TRP A 48 1.57 -1.42 21.52
N LEU A 49 1.07 -2.20 20.55
CA LEU A 49 -0.07 -3.10 20.73
C LEU A 49 0.34 -4.52 21.15
N LYS A 50 1.63 -4.76 21.34
CA LYS A 50 2.18 -6.07 21.76
C LYS A 50 1.78 -6.40 23.22
N PRO A 51 1.45 -7.66 23.52
CA PRO A 51 1.26 -8.78 22.61
C PRO A 51 -0.12 -8.77 21.92
N GLY A 52 -0.28 -9.50 20.82
CA GLY A 52 -1.59 -9.74 20.19
C GLY A 52 -1.79 -9.16 18.80
N VAL A 53 -0.71 -8.77 18.10
CA VAL A 53 -0.71 -8.57 16.65
C VAL A 53 0.09 -9.73 16.05
N LEU A 54 -0.55 -10.52 15.19
CA LEU A 54 0.02 -11.68 14.50
C LEU A 54 0.37 -11.33 13.06
N ARG A 55 1.22 -12.16 12.44
CA ARG A 55 1.50 -12.04 11.00
C ARG A 55 0.25 -12.25 10.15
N THR A 56 -0.63 -13.15 10.59
CA THR A 56 -1.87 -13.48 9.90
C THR A 56 -2.83 -12.31 9.84
N ASP A 57 -2.80 -11.41 10.83
CA ASP A 57 -3.73 -10.28 10.88
C ASP A 57 -3.61 -9.37 9.65
N TYR A 58 -2.40 -9.20 9.09
CA TYR A 58 -2.20 -8.46 7.85
C TYR A 58 -2.60 -9.25 6.61
N SER A 59 -2.28 -10.55 6.57
CA SER A 59 -2.63 -11.38 5.42
C SER A 59 -4.15 -11.54 5.31
N ASP A 60 -4.86 -11.62 6.43
CA ASP A 60 -6.31 -11.77 6.47
C ASP A 60 -6.97 -10.51 5.89
N ILE A 61 -6.55 -9.32 6.34
CA ILE A 61 -7.02 -8.04 5.77
C ILE A 61 -6.75 -7.98 4.26
N LEU A 62 -5.51 -8.25 3.83
CA LEU A 62 -5.15 -8.19 2.41
C LEU A 62 -5.93 -9.19 1.57
N ASN A 63 -6.21 -10.39 2.09
CA ASN A 63 -7.01 -11.39 1.37
C ASN A 63 -8.46 -10.94 1.19
N ASP A 64 -9.05 -10.29 2.21
CA ASP A 64 -10.43 -9.81 2.17
C ASP A 64 -10.63 -8.70 1.13
N ILE A 65 -9.65 -7.80 0.98
CA ILE A 65 -9.72 -6.67 0.03
C ILE A 65 -9.04 -6.92 -1.31
N TRP A 66 -8.41 -8.08 -1.51
CA TRP A 66 -7.50 -8.31 -2.65
C TRP A 66 -8.16 -8.07 -4.01
N SER A 67 -9.38 -8.58 -4.20
CA SER A 67 -10.11 -8.42 -5.45
C SER A 67 -10.40 -6.95 -5.74
N VAL A 68 -10.90 -6.21 -4.74
CA VAL A 68 -11.20 -4.78 -4.85
C VAL A 68 -9.93 -3.97 -5.12
N LEU A 69 -8.81 -4.28 -4.45
CA LEU A 69 -7.50 -3.64 -4.70
C LEU A 69 -7.07 -3.75 -6.16
N VAL A 70 -7.26 -4.92 -6.78
CA VAL A 70 -6.92 -5.16 -8.19
C VAL A 70 -7.90 -4.43 -9.10
N ASP A 71 -9.20 -4.53 -8.84
CA ASP A 71 -10.26 -3.96 -9.66
C ASP A 71 -10.26 -2.41 -9.67
N CYS A 72 -9.73 -1.77 -8.63
CA CYS A 72 -9.59 -0.32 -8.58
C CYS A 72 -8.51 0.23 -9.53
N GLU A 73 -7.56 -0.60 -10.01
CA GLU A 73 -6.48 -0.19 -10.92
C GLU A 73 -5.59 0.99 -10.44
N LEU A 74 -5.58 1.28 -9.13
CA LEU A 74 -4.76 2.34 -8.51
C LEU A 74 -3.44 1.83 -7.91
N SER A 75 -3.36 0.52 -7.67
CA SER A 75 -2.23 -0.13 -7.02
C SER A 75 -1.23 -0.69 -8.03
N PHE A 76 0.04 -0.76 -7.66
CA PHE A 76 1.10 -1.32 -8.51
C PHE A 76 2.20 -1.98 -7.70
N VAL A 77 2.92 -2.90 -8.36
CA VAL A 77 4.12 -3.56 -7.84
C VAL A 77 5.36 -3.05 -8.55
N ILE A 78 6.51 -3.13 -7.88
CA ILE A 78 7.81 -2.79 -8.46
C ILE A 78 8.60 -4.07 -8.71
N TYR A 79 8.90 -4.33 -9.98
CA TYR A 79 9.82 -5.39 -10.40
C TYR A 79 11.25 -4.87 -10.45
N ASP A 80 12.21 -5.70 -10.04
CA ASP A 80 13.60 -5.56 -10.49
C ASP A 80 13.83 -6.43 -11.73
N ARG A 81 13.97 -5.79 -12.90
CA ARG A 81 14.18 -6.43 -14.20
C ARG A 81 15.53 -7.11 -14.36
N ASN A 82 16.43 -7.02 -13.38
CA ASN A 82 17.61 -7.88 -13.35
C ASN A 82 17.29 -9.29 -12.83
N THR A 83 16.30 -9.43 -11.96
CA THR A 83 15.96 -10.69 -11.27
C THR A 83 14.56 -11.20 -11.58
N GLU A 84 13.73 -10.38 -12.24
CA GLU A 84 12.29 -10.61 -12.49
C GLU A 84 11.50 -10.89 -11.20
N ARG A 85 11.91 -10.29 -10.09
CA ARG A 85 11.22 -10.40 -8.78
C ARG A 85 10.55 -9.09 -8.40
N ILE A 86 9.42 -9.20 -7.72
CA ILE A 86 8.78 -8.07 -7.05
C ILE A 86 9.59 -7.71 -5.81
N ILE A 87 9.98 -6.44 -5.71
CA ILE A 87 10.80 -5.90 -4.63
C ILE A 87 10.10 -4.78 -3.83
N GLY A 88 8.93 -4.34 -4.30
CA GLY A 88 8.14 -3.31 -3.64
C GLY A 88 6.70 -3.30 -4.15
N THR A 89 5.82 -2.63 -3.41
CA THR A 89 4.41 -2.49 -3.74
C THR A 89 3.89 -1.16 -3.22
N ALA A 90 2.94 -0.56 -3.93
CA ALA A 90 2.16 0.57 -3.49
C ALA A 90 0.67 0.19 -3.60
N LEU A 91 0.00 0.14 -2.44
CA LEU A 91 -1.41 -0.20 -2.33
C LEU A 91 -2.18 1.10 -2.12
N ASN A 92 -3.04 1.44 -3.07
CA ASN A 92 -3.76 2.70 -3.11
C ASN A 92 -5.25 2.44 -3.34
N PHE A 93 -6.08 3.24 -2.68
CA PHE A 93 -7.49 3.40 -2.95
C PHE A 93 -7.83 4.87 -3.16
N ASP A 94 -8.99 5.12 -3.77
CA ASP A 94 -9.64 6.41 -3.67
C ASP A 94 -10.16 6.57 -2.24
N ALA A 95 -9.75 7.64 -1.55
CA ALA A 95 -10.10 7.84 -0.15
C ALA A 95 -11.60 8.05 0.11
N ARG A 96 -12.40 8.28 -0.95
CA ARG A 96 -13.86 8.38 -0.92
C ARG A 96 -14.56 7.07 -1.30
N CYS A 97 -13.81 6.03 -1.65
CA CYS A 97 -14.34 4.75 -2.13
C CYS A 97 -13.51 3.56 -1.65
N GLU A 98 -13.04 3.60 -0.41
CA GLU A 98 -12.37 2.46 0.21
C GLU A 98 -13.38 1.34 0.55
N PRO A 99 -12.97 0.06 0.46
CA PRO A 99 -13.82 -1.06 0.86
C PRO A 99 -14.02 -1.09 2.38
N GLU A 100 -15.22 -1.48 2.83
CA GLU A 100 -15.44 -1.80 4.24
C GLU A 100 -14.75 -3.13 4.59
N VAL A 101 -13.92 -3.13 5.64
CA VAL A 101 -13.19 -4.32 6.11
C VAL A 101 -13.58 -4.63 7.55
N ASP A 102 -14.01 -5.87 7.81
CA ASP A 102 -14.30 -6.34 9.18
C ASP A 102 -13.01 -6.83 9.85
N ILE A 103 -12.30 -5.92 10.52
CA ILE A 103 -11.02 -6.22 11.17
C ILE A 103 -11.26 -6.78 12.58
N LYS A 104 -10.99 -8.07 12.76
CA LYS A 104 -11.21 -8.79 14.05
C LYS A 104 -10.01 -8.77 15.00
N SER A 105 -8.85 -8.31 14.53
CA SER A 105 -7.62 -8.27 15.31
C SER A 105 -7.44 -6.92 16.01
N LYS A 106 -6.36 -6.80 16.81
CA LYS A 106 -5.97 -5.50 17.40
C LYS A 106 -5.58 -4.45 16.36
N LEU A 107 -5.41 -4.83 15.08
CA LEU A 107 -5.19 -3.87 14.00
C LEU A 107 -6.36 -2.89 13.87
N LEU A 108 -7.58 -3.26 14.30
CA LEU A 108 -8.72 -2.35 14.32
C LEU A 108 -8.40 -1.04 15.05
N ILE A 109 -7.66 -1.10 16.17
CA ILE A 109 -7.26 0.09 16.94
C ILE A 109 -6.39 1.03 16.09
N ILE A 110 -5.53 0.47 15.22
CA ILE A 110 -4.69 1.25 14.31
C ILE A 110 -5.54 1.91 13.23
N PHE A 111 -6.43 1.17 12.59
CA PHE A 111 -7.31 1.72 11.55
C PHE A 111 -8.24 2.80 12.11
N GLU A 112 -8.80 2.62 13.31
CA GLU A 112 -9.57 3.66 14.00
C GLU A 112 -8.73 4.90 14.32
N PHE A 113 -7.46 4.71 14.70
CA PHE A 113 -6.54 5.82 14.95
C PHE A 113 -6.18 6.59 13.67
N LEU A 114 -5.97 5.88 12.56
CA LEU A 114 -5.74 6.50 11.24
C LEU A 114 -6.99 7.28 10.81
N GLU A 115 -8.17 6.67 10.91
CA GLU A 115 -9.44 7.33 10.58
C GLU A 115 -9.71 8.54 11.49
N PHE A 116 -9.35 8.48 12.78
CA PHE A 116 -9.42 9.64 13.68
C PHE A 116 -8.56 10.81 13.20
N CYS A 117 -7.38 10.52 12.63
CA CYS A 117 -6.48 11.54 12.08
C CYS A 117 -6.95 12.05 10.71
N GLU A 118 -7.38 11.14 9.84
CA GLU A 118 -7.65 11.40 8.42
C GLU A 118 -9.08 11.90 8.19
N GLY A 119 -10.07 11.27 8.80
CA GLY A 119 -11.50 11.51 8.57
C GLY A 119 -11.90 12.98 8.68
N PRO A 120 -11.57 13.70 9.77
CA PRO A 120 -11.90 15.12 9.90
C PRO A 120 -11.28 15.99 8.80
N ILE A 121 -10.07 15.65 8.32
CA ILE A 121 -9.38 16.41 7.28
C ILE A 121 -9.99 16.08 5.92
N ARG A 122 -10.10 14.78 5.62
CA ARG A 122 -10.67 14.25 4.38
C ARG A 122 -12.07 14.79 4.14
N ASP A 123 -12.94 14.79 5.14
CA ASP A 123 -14.36 15.10 4.93
C ASP A 123 -14.70 16.58 4.92
N ASN A 124 -13.89 17.41 5.59
CA ASN A 124 -14.15 18.84 5.71
C ASN A 124 -13.27 19.73 4.81
N TYR A 125 -12.08 19.26 4.42
CA TYR A 125 -11.09 20.11 3.75
C TYR A 125 -10.65 19.60 2.37
N LEU A 126 -10.77 18.30 2.10
CA LEU A 126 -10.36 17.74 0.80
C LEU A 126 -11.51 17.74 -0.22
N PRO A 127 -11.18 17.74 -1.54
CA PRO A 127 -12.17 17.59 -2.60
C PRO A 127 -13.15 16.43 -2.36
N LYS A 128 -14.40 16.65 -2.74
CA LYS A 128 -15.49 15.68 -2.60
C LYS A 128 -15.74 14.98 -3.92
N GLY A 129 -16.12 13.71 -3.85
CA GLY A 129 -16.48 12.90 -5.00
C GLY A 129 -15.38 11.92 -5.43
N LEU A 130 -15.76 10.96 -6.25
CA LEU A 130 -14.91 9.88 -6.75
C LEU A 130 -13.82 10.43 -7.69
N ASN A 131 -12.64 9.81 -7.65
CA ASN A 131 -11.41 10.10 -8.36
C ASN A 131 -10.88 11.51 -8.12
N GLN A 132 -11.09 12.06 -6.93
CA GLN A 132 -10.58 13.39 -6.56
C GLN A 132 -9.40 13.35 -5.60
N ILE A 133 -9.28 12.28 -4.80
CA ILE A 133 -8.23 12.08 -3.79
C ILE A 133 -7.95 10.60 -3.57
#